data_AF-A0A7J8XXS2-F1
#
_entry.id   AF-A0A7J8XXS2-F1
#
_cell.length_a   1.000
_cell.length_b   1.000
_cell.length_c   1.000
_cell.angle_alpha   90.00
_cell.angle_beta   90.00
_cell.angle_gamma   90.00
#
_symmetry.space_group_name_H-M   'P 1'
#
loop_
_entity.id
_entity.type
_entity.pdbx_description
1 polymer ?
#
loop_
_entity_poly.entity_id
_entity_poly.type
_entity_poly.pdbx_seq_one_letter_code
_entity_poly.pdbx_strand_id
1 'polypeptide(L)'
;MHVLGFDPHAFAHFRDERKRRRSKVTEQSIDEKLGRMVTRVVLPRVVMHSRHHYGAFSENFTGLELEDGGGRGTSGSHWEKRLLMNEIMTGSVDTRSVVSKMTLALLEDSGWYQANYSMADHL
;
A
#
# COMPACT_ATOMS: atom_id res chain seq x y z
N MET A 1 -5.48 6.38 9.03
CA MET A 1 -4.34 5.46 9.23
C MET A 1 -2.96 6.13 9.18
N HIS A 2 -2.83 7.40 8.74
CA HIS A 2 -1.53 8.09 8.70
C HIS A 2 -0.78 8.08 10.03
N VAL A 3 -1.46 8.41 11.14
CA VAL A 3 -0.87 8.39 12.50
C VAL A 3 -0.34 7.01 12.88
N LEU A 4 -0.91 5.94 12.32
CA LEU A 4 -0.48 4.56 12.57
C LEU A 4 0.69 4.13 11.69
N GLY A 5 1.15 4.95 10.74
CA GLY A 5 2.34 4.65 9.93
C GLY A 5 2.10 4.54 8.43
N PHE A 6 0.87 4.71 7.95
CA PHE A 6 0.65 4.89 6.52
C PHE A 6 0.98 6.33 6.12
N ASP A 7 2.25 6.67 6.07
CA ASP A 7 2.72 8.00 5.74
C ASP A 7 4.14 7.92 5.15
N PRO A 8 4.50 8.70 4.11
CA PRO A 8 5.82 8.66 3.50
C PRO A 8 6.99 8.90 4.47
N HIS A 9 6.81 9.76 5.48
CA HIS A 9 7.83 9.95 6.51
C HIS A 9 7.93 8.73 7.42
N ALA A 10 6.79 8.11 7.77
CA ALA A 10 6.77 6.87 8.55
C ALA A 10 7.44 5.69 7.82
N PHE A 11 7.31 5.60 6.48
CA PHE A 11 7.93 4.54 5.67
C PHE A 11 9.44 4.45 5.89
N ALA A 12 10.11 5.59 6.07
CA ALA A 12 11.54 5.64 6.35
C ALA A 12 11.93 4.89 7.63
N HIS A 13 10.99 4.61 8.54
CA HIS A 13 11.23 3.98 9.83
C HIS A 13 10.73 2.53 9.92
N PHE A 14 10.22 1.97 8.82
CA PHE A 14 9.75 0.59 8.78
C PHE A 14 10.88 -0.40 9.04
N ARG A 15 10.57 -1.48 9.74
CA ARG A 15 11.53 -2.51 10.15
C ARG A 15 11.10 -3.90 9.69
N ASP A 16 12.08 -4.71 9.36
CA ASP A 16 11.87 -6.13 9.05
C ASP A 16 11.71 -6.97 10.32
N GLU A 17 11.46 -8.26 10.14
CA GLU A 17 11.27 -9.23 11.24
C GLU A 17 12.52 -9.36 12.14
N ARG A 18 13.70 -8.98 11.64
CA ARG A 18 14.96 -8.90 12.39
C ARG A 18 15.21 -7.53 13.00
N LYS A 19 14.20 -6.65 13.05
CA LYS A 19 14.24 -5.27 13.55
C LYS A 19 15.21 -4.34 12.80
N ARG A 20 15.69 -4.76 11.63
CA ARG A 20 16.53 -3.93 10.76
C ARG A 20 15.65 -2.98 9.97
N ARG A 21 16.13 -1.76 9.73
CA ARG A 21 15.42 -0.80 8.88
C ARG A 21 15.27 -1.39 7.48
N ARG A 22 14.06 -1.33 6.91
CA ARG A 22 13.84 -1.75 5.53
C ARG A 22 14.56 -0.80 4.59
N SER A 23 15.38 -1.34 3.68
CA SER A 23 16.13 -0.54 2.70
C SER A 23 15.24 -0.01 1.58
N LYS A 24 14.12 -0.68 1.30
CA LYS A 24 13.19 -0.35 0.23
C LYS A 24 11.75 -0.61 0.69
N VAL A 25 10.95 0.45 0.72
CA VAL A 25 9.51 0.40 1.05
C VAL A 25 8.69 0.72 -0.18
N THR A 26 9.14 1.72 -0.95
CA THR A 26 8.57 2.11 -2.23
C THR A 26 9.58 1.97 -3.37
N GLU A 27 9.06 1.84 -4.58
CA GLU A 27 9.81 1.84 -5.82
C GLU A 27 9.10 2.68 -6.86
N GLN A 28 9.86 3.46 -7.63
CA GLN A 28 9.34 4.19 -8.78
C GLN A 28 9.72 3.47 -10.06
N SER A 29 8.77 3.27 -10.95
CA SER A 29 9.01 2.71 -12.28
C SER A 29 8.01 3.26 -13.29
N ILE A 30 8.38 3.22 -14.57
CA ILE A 30 7.45 3.51 -15.66
C ILE A 30 6.46 2.35 -15.74
N ASP A 31 5.17 2.65 -15.67
CA ASP A 31 4.14 1.72 -16.08
C ASP A 31 3.90 1.86 -17.58
N GLU A 32 4.26 0.85 -18.37
CA GLU A 32 4.15 0.87 -19.83
C GLU A 32 2.71 0.97 -20.32
N LYS A 33 1.75 0.43 -19.56
CA LYS A 33 0.32 0.45 -19.94
C LYS A 33 -0.29 1.83 -19.70
N LEU A 34 0.14 2.51 -18.64
CA LEU A 34 -0.31 3.87 -18.32
C LEU A 34 0.54 4.95 -19.00
N GLY A 35 1.72 4.61 -19.50
CA GLY A 35 2.65 5.56 -20.13
C GLY A 35 3.20 6.62 -19.18
N ARG A 36 3.27 6.33 -17.87
CA ARG A 36 3.70 7.29 -16.84
C ARG A 36 4.51 6.63 -15.73
N MET A 37 5.28 7.45 -15.02
CA MET A 37 5.94 7.03 -13.77
C MET A 37 4.88 6.80 -12.69
N VAL A 38 5.00 5.69 -11.97
CA VAL A 38 4.18 5.40 -10.79
C VAL A 38 5.06 5.02 -9.61
N THR A 39 4.56 5.25 -8.39
CA THR A 39 5.23 4.83 -7.16
C THR A 39 4.47 3.64 -6.58
N ARG A 40 5.17 2.54 -6.27
CA ARG A 40 4.58 1.31 -5.73
C ARG A 40 5.14 1.01 -4.35
N VAL A 41 4.30 0.53 -3.43
CA VAL A 41 4.74 -0.13 -2.21
C VAL A 41 5.15 -1.55 -2.55
N VAL A 42 6.41 -1.90 -2.24
CA VAL A 42 7.06 -3.18 -2.59
C VAL A 42 7.26 -4.08 -1.36
N LEU A 43 6.46 -3.86 -0.32
CA LEU A 43 6.56 -4.60 0.94
C LEU A 43 5.99 -6.03 0.77
N PRO A 44 6.60 -7.06 1.40
CA PRO A 44 6.28 -8.46 1.10
C PRO A 44 4.81 -8.86 1.32
N ARG A 45 4.18 -8.45 2.43
CA ARG A 45 2.78 -8.77 2.73
C ARG A 45 1.85 -7.96 1.86
N VAL A 46 2.17 -6.69 1.57
CA VAL A 46 1.41 -5.87 0.63
C VAL A 46 1.36 -6.56 -0.74
N VAL A 47 2.53 -6.93 -1.29
CA VAL A 47 2.62 -7.65 -2.57
C VAL A 47 1.83 -8.96 -2.52
N MET A 48 2.00 -9.76 -1.47
CA MET A 48 1.31 -11.04 -1.31
C MET A 48 -0.22 -10.89 -1.30
N HIS A 49 -0.76 -9.97 -0.49
CA HIS A 49 -2.20 -9.74 -0.41
C HIS A 49 -2.78 -9.11 -1.68
N SER A 50 -2.03 -8.22 -2.34
CA SER A 50 -2.46 -7.66 -3.63
C SER A 50 -2.50 -8.71 -4.74
N ARG A 51 -1.49 -9.58 -4.82
CA ARG A 51 -1.49 -10.71 -5.78
C ARG A 51 -2.70 -11.61 -5.57
N HIS A 52 -3.01 -11.93 -4.32
CA HIS A 52 -4.19 -12.73 -3.98
C HIS A 52 -5.50 -12.03 -4.37
N HIS A 53 -5.63 -10.73 -4.08
CA HIS A 53 -6.85 -9.97 -4.38
C HIS A 53 -7.13 -9.89 -5.89
N TYR A 54 -6.11 -9.61 -6.71
CA TYR A 54 -6.27 -9.48 -8.16
C TYR A 54 -6.12 -10.80 -8.94
N GLY A 55 -5.88 -11.93 -8.25
CA GLY A 55 -5.54 -13.20 -8.90
C GLY A 55 -4.25 -13.13 -9.75
N ALA A 56 -3.37 -12.18 -9.45
CA ALA A 56 -2.22 -11.80 -10.27
C ALA A 56 -0.91 -12.40 -9.72
N PHE A 57 -0.78 -13.72 -9.77
CA PHE A 57 0.37 -14.44 -9.17
C PHE A 57 1.65 -14.42 -10.03
N SER A 58 1.64 -13.76 -11.18
CA SER A 58 2.81 -13.62 -12.04
C SER A 58 3.91 -12.77 -11.37
N GLU A 59 5.17 -13.02 -11.73
CA GLU A 59 6.33 -12.25 -11.25
C GLU A 59 6.26 -10.75 -11.61
N ASN A 60 5.47 -10.40 -12.63
CA ASN A 60 5.28 -9.02 -13.09
C ASN A 60 4.47 -8.15 -12.10
N PHE A 61 3.79 -8.73 -11.11
CA PHE A 61 3.15 -7.96 -10.05
C PHE A 61 4.19 -7.62 -8.98
N THR A 62 4.79 -6.43 -9.06
CA THR A 62 5.95 -6.04 -8.25
C THR A 62 5.62 -5.14 -7.06
N GLY A 63 4.40 -4.61 -6.98
CA GLY A 63 3.97 -3.73 -5.89
C GLY A 63 2.57 -3.15 -6.08
N LEU A 64 2.05 -2.52 -5.04
CA LEU A 64 0.75 -1.85 -5.05
C LEU A 64 0.94 -0.34 -5.20
N GLU A 65 0.25 0.28 -6.16
CA GLU A 65 0.44 1.70 -6.48
C GLU A 65 -0.03 2.63 -5.35
N LEU A 66 0.76 3.68 -5.12
CA LEU A 66 0.37 4.84 -4.34
C LEU A 66 -0.23 5.89 -5.27
N GLU A 67 -1.14 6.69 -4.71
CA GLU A 67 -1.80 7.78 -5.40
C GLU A 67 -0.78 8.76 -6.00
N ASP A 68 -0.96 9.12 -7.27
CA ASP A 68 -0.10 10.04 -8.01
C ASP A 68 -0.83 11.31 -8.46
N GLY A 69 -2.14 11.39 -8.23
CA GLY A 69 -2.94 12.59 -8.36
C GLY A 69 -3.03 13.43 -7.07
N GLY A 70 -3.67 14.60 -7.21
CA GLY A 70 -3.90 15.51 -6.09
C GLY A 70 -2.68 16.38 -5.73
N GLY A 71 -2.61 16.81 -4.47
CA GLY A 71 -1.53 17.68 -3.96
C GLY A 71 -0.56 16.93 -3.03
N ARG A 72 0.35 17.68 -2.39
CA ARG A 72 1.35 17.13 -1.44
C ARG A 72 0.74 16.36 -0.26
N GLY A 73 -0.50 16.65 0.11
CA GLY A 73 -1.20 15.92 1.17
C GLY A 73 -1.84 14.61 0.72
N THR A 74 -1.88 14.34 -0.59
CA THR A 74 -2.59 13.20 -1.17
C THR A 74 -1.61 12.24 -1.84
N SER A 75 -0.84 12.74 -2.81
CA SER A 75 0.07 11.91 -3.59
C SER A 75 1.15 11.27 -2.71
N GLY A 76 1.39 9.97 -2.92
CA GLY A 76 2.36 9.18 -2.17
C GLY A 76 1.93 8.76 -0.76
N SER A 77 0.88 9.38 -0.20
CA SER A 77 0.40 9.08 1.15
C SER A 77 -0.84 8.18 1.19
N HIS A 78 -1.40 7.86 0.03
CA HIS A 78 -2.63 7.08 -0.13
C HIS A 78 -2.41 5.97 -1.16
N TRP A 79 -3.24 4.92 -1.11
CA TRP A 79 -3.36 3.98 -2.21
C TRP A 79 -3.97 4.64 -3.44
N GLU A 80 -3.53 4.20 -4.63
CA GLU A 80 -4.12 4.60 -5.91
C GLU A 80 -5.61 4.19 -5.96
N LYS A 81 -6.49 5.21 -6.02
CA LYS A 81 -7.93 4.99 -5.96
C LYS A 81 -8.45 4.17 -7.12
N ARG A 82 -7.85 4.27 -8.31
CA ARG A 82 -8.22 3.45 -9.47
C ARG A 82 -8.10 1.95 -9.21
N LEU A 83 -7.25 1.54 -8.26
CA LEU A 83 -7.00 0.14 -7.94
C LEU A 83 -7.87 -0.36 -6.78
N LEU A 84 -8.07 0.46 -5.73
CA LEU A 84 -8.73 0.01 -4.49
C LEU A 84 -10.08 0.67 -4.18
N MET A 85 -10.55 1.61 -5.01
CA MET A 85 -11.86 2.24 -4.93
C MET A 85 -12.22 2.76 -3.52
N ASN A 86 -13.06 2.04 -2.77
CA ASN A 86 -13.60 2.44 -1.46
C ASN A 86 -12.70 2.04 -0.29
N GLU A 87 -11.43 1.77 -0.52
CA GLU A 87 -10.47 1.51 0.56
C GLU A 87 -10.21 2.79 1.38
N ILE A 88 -10.16 2.65 2.71
CA ILE A 88 -10.07 3.77 3.67
C ILE A 88 -8.85 4.68 3.48
N MET A 89 -7.79 4.18 2.85
CA MET A 89 -6.54 4.90 2.56
C MET A 89 -6.42 5.27 1.08
N THR A 90 -7.50 5.35 0.32
CA THR A 90 -7.49 6.04 -0.98
C THR A 90 -7.54 7.57 -0.83
N GLY A 91 -7.11 8.30 -1.85
CA GLY A 91 -6.96 9.77 -1.80
C GLY A 91 -8.26 10.58 -1.69
N SER A 92 -9.42 9.94 -1.60
CA SER A 92 -10.71 10.58 -1.36
C SER A 92 -11.66 9.65 -0.62
N VAL A 93 -12.48 10.22 0.26
CA VAL A 93 -13.40 9.46 1.11
C VAL A 93 -14.61 8.97 0.32
N ASP A 94 -14.94 7.68 0.48
CA ASP A 94 -16.20 7.09 0.03
C ASP A 94 -17.16 6.87 1.21
N THR A 95 -18.46 6.92 0.93
CA THR A 95 -19.53 6.74 1.92
C THR A 95 -19.52 5.38 2.60
N ARG A 96 -18.87 4.39 2.00
CA ARG A 96 -18.67 3.03 2.53
C ARG A 96 -17.20 2.62 2.45
N SER A 97 -16.36 3.41 3.13
CA SER A 97 -14.94 3.13 3.23
C SER A 97 -14.67 1.83 4.00
N VAL A 98 -13.74 1.00 3.51
CA VAL A 98 -13.41 -0.31 4.10
C VAL A 98 -11.95 -0.40 4.54
N VAL A 99 -11.69 -1.16 5.60
CA VAL A 99 -10.31 -1.48 6.02
C VAL A 99 -9.89 -2.79 5.36
N SER A 100 -9.15 -2.69 4.26
CA SER A 100 -8.76 -3.86 3.48
C SER A 100 -7.56 -4.61 4.06
N LYS A 101 -7.32 -5.82 3.52
CA LYS A 101 -6.07 -6.56 3.76
C LYS A 101 -4.82 -5.79 3.34
N MET A 102 -4.91 -4.87 2.36
CA MET A 102 -3.75 -4.11 1.86
C MET A 102 -3.25 -3.11 2.90
N THR A 103 -4.17 -2.39 3.54
CA THR A 103 -3.83 -1.45 4.61
C THR A 103 -3.31 -2.19 5.85
N LEU A 104 -3.95 -3.31 6.22
CA LEU A 104 -3.45 -4.15 7.31
C LEU A 104 -2.05 -4.71 7.01
N ALA A 105 -1.80 -5.14 5.78
CA ALA A 105 -0.52 -5.66 5.34
C ALA A 105 0.60 -4.61 5.40
N LEU A 106 0.31 -3.37 5.00
CA LEU A 106 1.27 -2.27 5.11
C LEU A 106 1.60 -1.99 6.58
N LEU A 107 0.59 -1.96 7.46
CA LEU A 107 0.82 -1.76 8.89
C LEU A 107 1.61 -2.92 9.51
N GLU A 108 1.35 -4.17 9.15
CA GLU A 108 2.17 -5.28 9.64
C GLU A 108 3.60 -5.21 9.09
N ASP A 109 3.78 -4.91 7.81
CA ASP A 109 5.11 -4.78 7.21
C ASP A 109 5.91 -3.59 7.75
N SER A 110 5.27 -2.62 8.42
CA SER A 110 5.98 -1.58 9.19
C SER A 110 6.88 -2.17 10.29
N GLY A 111 6.56 -3.39 10.76
CA GLY A 111 7.23 -4.05 11.88
C GLY A 111 6.77 -3.56 13.25
N TRP A 112 5.75 -2.69 13.32
CA TRP A 112 5.19 -2.14 14.57
C TRP A 112 3.95 -2.88 15.04
N TYR A 113 3.25 -3.56 14.14
CA TYR A 113 1.97 -4.22 14.42
C TYR A 113 1.99 -5.68 13.98
N GLN A 114 1.09 -6.45 14.57
CA GLN A 114 0.69 -7.75 14.06
C GLN A 114 -0.77 -7.63 13.64
N ALA A 115 -1.06 -7.80 12.35
CA ALA A 115 -2.42 -7.60 11.84
C ALA A 115 -3.26 -8.87 11.99
N ASN A 116 -4.54 -8.70 12.30
CA ASN A 116 -5.53 -9.77 12.23
C ASN A 116 -6.33 -9.65 10.92
N TYR A 117 -5.95 -10.40 9.89
CA TYR A 117 -6.59 -10.35 8.58
C TYR A 117 -8.01 -10.95 8.54
N SER A 118 -8.46 -11.67 9.58
CA SER A 118 -9.85 -12.13 9.65
C SER A 118 -10.83 -10.99 9.91
N MET A 119 -10.32 -9.85 10.38
CA MET A 119 -11.08 -8.61 10.63
C MET A 119 -11.03 -7.66 9.43
N ALA A 120 -10.36 -8.04 8.34
CA ALA A 120 -10.32 -7.23 7.14
C ALA A 120 -11.67 -7.26 6.44
N ASP A 121 -12.13 -6.08 6.01
CA ASP A 121 -13.26 -5.97 5.12
C ASP A 121 -12.90 -6.48 3.71
N HIS A 122 -13.91 -6.90 2.96
CA HIS A 122 -13.76 -7.29 1.56
C HIS A 122 -13.78 -6.06 0.65
N LEU A 123 -12.79 -6.02 -0.25
CA LEU A 123 -12.77 -5.17 -1.45
C LEU A 123 -13.36 -5.95 -2.62
#